data_AF-A0A1J7JA88-F1
#
_entry.id   AF-A0A1J7JA88-F1
#
_cell.length_a   1.000
_cell.length_b   1.000
_cell.length_c   1.000
_cell.angle_alpha   90.00
_cell.angle_beta   90.00
_cell.angle_gamma   90.00
#
_symmetry.space_group_name_H-M   'P 1'
#
loop_
_entity.id
_entity.type
_entity.pdbx_description
1 polymer ?
#
loop_
_entity_poly.entity_id
_entity_poly.type
_entity_poly.pdbx_seq_one_letter_code
_entity_poly.pdbx_strand_id
1 'polypeptide(L)'
;MPARRVTAAAVAFVALASALVYLYVSGSSRITYPIFPFSSVSDVACEHIDSSVNDATTASQQKHVIPNTVHYVWLLKNATEFRLSFKVFVSVYSAHLFFKPDKIYIHTDARPEVLRDAEASGDVWTKRVLSLPGITPNFIQAPNVTERGVRIVHMEHKADFLRMAALRDFGGVYLDTDVVPLRDVAPLRNSGFANVLGGATVLTIKHAGYLNNGVMMAVPQSTLMKIYYHAAQEFFDGRWETASIHLLTDLANRLLPLPSEVLLLEPRAFAPMSWEFQDQKRLFKPSLKTLVNQEAAAGSGPEEATCRDALAWLRQREVAGTDAQELDFSSSYVLHAFDDSIGKIRGWDHVVDLKYVLARQSNYARAVFPAVWHAVQAGIISEGETG
;
A
#
# COMPACT_ATOMS: atom_id res chain seq x y z
N MET A 1 -38.73 -34.22 -36.58
CA MET A 1 -38.51 -33.57 -35.25
C MET A 1 -37.23 -33.99 -34.46
N PRO A 2 -36.36 -34.93 -34.86
CA PRO A 2 -35.18 -35.30 -34.05
C PRO A 2 -34.00 -34.32 -34.19
N ALA A 3 -33.74 -33.79 -35.40
CA ALA A 3 -32.60 -32.91 -35.65
C ALA A 3 -32.60 -31.64 -34.79
N ARG A 4 -33.75 -30.96 -34.63
CA ARG A 4 -33.88 -29.76 -33.77
C ARG A 4 -33.60 -30.04 -32.30
N ARG A 5 -33.91 -31.24 -31.79
CA ARG A 5 -33.64 -31.62 -30.40
C ARG A 5 -32.15 -31.90 -30.17
N VAL A 6 -31.48 -32.52 -31.15
CA VAL A 6 -30.03 -32.75 -31.11
C VAL A 6 -29.27 -31.43 -31.17
N THR A 7 -29.67 -30.49 -32.03
CA THR A 7 -29.05 -29.16 -32.10
C THR A 7 -29.24 -28.37 -30.80
N ALA A 8 -30.44 -28.40 -30.21
CA ALA A 8 -30.70 -27.73 -28.93
C ALA A 8 -29.86 -28.30 -27.77
N ALA A 9 -29.73 -29.63 -27.70
CA ALA A 9 -28.89 -30.29 -26.70
C ALA A 9 -27.40 -29.96 -26.87
N ALA A 10 -26.90 -29.91 -28.11
CA ALA A 10 -25.52 -29.53 -28.40
C ALA A 10 -25.23 -28.07 -28.00
N VAL A 11 -26.14 -27.13 -28.31
CA VAL A 11 -26.00 -25.72 -27.92
C VAL A 11 -26.02 -25.57 -26.39
N ALA A 12 -26.92 -26.28 -25.69
CA ALA A 12 -26.96 -26.26 -24.23
C ALA A 12 -25.67 -26.81 -23.60
N PHE A 13 -25.12 -27.90 -24.16
CA PHE A 13 -23.85 -28.47 -23.70
C PHE A 13 -22.67 -27.51 -23.91
N VAL A 14 -22.58 -26.86 -25.08
CA VAL A 14 -21.54 -25.86 -25.36
C VAL A 14 -21.68 -24.66 -24.43
N ALA A 15 -22.90 -24.17 -24.18
CA ALA A 15 -23.15 -23.07 -23.26
C ALA A 15 -22.75 -23.44 -21.82
N LEU A 16 -23.09 -24.64 -21.36
CA LEU A 16 -22.72 -25.14 -20.03
C LEU A 16 -21.21 -25.34 -19.90
N ALA A 17 -20.56 -25.95 -20.89
CA ALA A 17 -19.11 -26.12 -20.90
C ALA A 17 -18.39 -24.78 -20.91
N SER A 18 -18.86 -23.82 -21.71
CA SER A 18 -18.33 -22.46 -21.75
C SER A 18 -18.54 -21.74 -20.42
N ALA A 19 -19.69 -21.92 -19.77
CA ALA A 19 -19.96 -21.36 -18.45
C ALA A 19 -19.09 -22.00 -17.36
N LEU A 20 -18.84 -23.31 -17.40
CA LEU A 20 -17.96 -24.01 -16.47
C LEU A 20 -16.49 -23.62 -16.66
N VAL A 21 -16.02 -23.51 -17.91
CA VAL A 21 -14.68 -23.01 -18.24
C VAL A 21 -14.56 -21.55 -17.80
N TYR A 22 -15.56 -20.72 -18.08
CA TYR A 22 -15.60 -19.34 -17.60
C TYR A 22 -15.53 -19.30 -16.07
N LEU A 23 -16.33 -20.09 -15.35
CA LEU A 23 -16.29 -20.15 -13.89
C LEU A 23 -14.98 -20.71 -13.33
N TYR A 24 -14.33 -21.65 -14.04
CA TYR A 24 -13.04 -22.19 -13.65
C TYR A 24 -11.91 -21.17 -13.85
N VAL A 25 -11.89 -20.48 -14.99
CA VAL A 25 -10.87 -19.47 -15.34
C VAL A 25 -11.12 -18.12 -14.65
N SER A 26 -12.38 -17.76 -14.37
CA SER A 26 -12.77 -16.60 -13.55
C SER A 26 -12.83 -16.92 -12.06
N GLY A 27 -12.69 -18.20 -11.70
CA GLY A 27 -12.51 -18.62 -10.32
C GLY A 27 -11.25 -18.00 -9.76
N SER A 28 -11.39 -17.25 -8.67
CA SER A 28 -10.27 -16.59 -7.99
C SER A 28 -9.25 -17.65 -7.56
N SER A 29 -8.20 -17.80 -8.37
CA SER A 29 -7.17 -18.82 -8.20
C SER A 29 -6.09 -18.22 -7.32
N ARG A 30 -6.12 -18.56 -6.03
CA ARG A 30 -5.07 -18.12 -5.10
C ARG A 30 -3.79 -18.88 -5.39
N ILE A 31 -2.65 -18.19 -5.25
CA ILE A 31 -1.35 -18.85 -5.28
C ILE A 31 -1.22 -19.69 -4.01
N THR A 32 -1.24 -21.01 -4.16
CA THR A 32 -0.88 -21.94 -3.09
C THR A 32 0.65 -21.94 -2.99
N TYR A 33 1.18 -21.44 -1.88
CA TYR A 33 2.62 -21.52 -1.64
C TYR A 33 2.98 -22.93 -1.20
N PRO A 34 4.04 -23.54 -1.78
CA PRO A 34 4.56 -24.79 -1.26
C PRO A 34 5.03 -24.61 0.19
N ILE A 35 4.79 -25.63 1.01
CA ILE A 35 5.32 -25.72 2.38
C ILE A 35 6.64 -26.48 2.31
N PHE A 36 7.67 -25.97 2.98
CA PHE A 36 9.00 -26.58 3.06
C PHE A 36 9.39 -26.86 4.52
N PRO A 37 10.10 -27.98 4.80
CA PRO A 37 10.46 -28.38 6.16
C PRO A 37 11.74 -27.67 6.65
N PHE A 38 11.61 -26.41 7.07
CA PHE A 38 12.73 -25.59 7.55
C PHE A 38 13.26 -26.01 8.93
N SER A 39 12.53 -26.85 9.67
CA SER A 39 13.00 -27.52 10.89
C SER A 39 14.30 -28.31 10.70
N SER A 40 14.53 -28.81 9.48
CA SER A 40 15.76 -29.55 9.11
C SER A 40 16.95 -28.68 8.76
N VAL A 41 16.75 -27.38 8.53
CA VAL A 41 17.82 -26.43 8.18
C VAL A 41 18.50 -25.99 9.48
N SER A 42 19.81 -26.21 9.59
CA SER A 42 20.59 -25.81 10.77
C SER A 42 20.84 -24.31 10.82
N ASP A 43 21.00 -23.76 12.03
CA ASP A 43 21.42 -22.38 12.28
C ASP A 43 22.80 -22.05 11.70
N VAL A 44 23.63 -23.07 11.44
CA VAL A 44 24.93 -22.93 10.74
C VAL A 44 24.77 -22.24 9.38
N ALA A 45 23.60 -22.35 8.74
CA ALA A 45 23.30 -21.65 7.50
C ALA A 45 23.40 -20.11 7.64
N CYS A 46 23.28 -19.56 8.86
CA CYS A 46 23.38 -18.13 9.15
C CYS A 46 24.75 -17.69 9.69
N GLU A 47 25.69 -18.59 9.98
CA GLU A 47 26.92 -18.29 10.76
C GLU A 47 27.93 -17.33 10.09
N HIS A 48 27.72 -16.97 8.82
CA HIS A 48 28.54 -15.97 8.11
C HIS A 48 27.72 -14.91 7.34
N ILE A 49 26.39 -14.96 7.46
CA ILE A 49 25.50 -14.00 6.78
C ILE A 49 25.43 -12.73 7.62
N ASP A 50 25.13 -12.86 8.92
CA ASP A 50 24.97 -11.71 9.80
C ASP A 50 26.29 -10.93 10.02
N SER A 51 27.45 -11.57 9.78
CA SER A 51 28.77 -10.92 9.85
C SER A 51 29.22 -10.26 8.54
N SER A 52 28.71 -10.69 7.39
CA SER A 52 29.08 -10.15 6.06
C SER A 52 28.17 -9.00 5.59
N VAL A 53 26.95 -8.88 6.15
CA VAL A 53 26.08 -7.71 5.92
C VAL A 53 26.78 -6.41 6.36
N ASN A 54 27.69 -6.47 7.34
CA ASN A 54 28.49 -5.33 7.78
C ASN A 54 29.71 -5.02 6.90
N ASP A 55 30.15 -5.95 6.03
CA ASP A 55 31.40 -5.85 5.27
C ASP A 55 31.19 -5.65 3.76
N ALA A 56 29.97 -5.75 3.26
CA ALA A 56 29.66 -5.53 1.84
C ALA A 56 29.45 -4.04 1.51
N THR A 57 30.37 -3.17 1.89
CA THR A 57 30.53 -1.83 1.27
C THR A 57 31.48 -1.91 0.07
N THR A 58 31.16 -2.78 -0.89
CA THR A 58 31.74 -2.61 -2.22
C THR A 58 30.92 -1.54 -2.92
N ALA A 59 31.40 -0.30 -2.85
CA ALA A 59 30.81 0.88 -3.47
C ALA A 59 30.73 0.72 -5.00
N SER A 60 29.74 -0.03 -5.48
CA SER A 60 29.04 0.34 -6.71
C SER A 60 28.57 1.77 -6.47
N GLN A 61 29.09 2.75 -7.21
CA GLN A 61 28.67 4.14 -7.11
C GLN A 61 27.13 4.19 -7.08
N GLN A 62 26.55 4.41 -5.90
CA GLN A 62 25.11 4.56 -5.73
C GLN A 62 24.70 5.75 -6.60
N LYS A 63 24.07 5.47 -7.74
CA LYS A 63 23.77 6.49 -8.73
C LYS A 63 22.70 7.46 -8.20
N HIS A 64 21.74 6.92 -7.45
CA HIS A 64 20.60 7.64 -6.91
C HIS A 64 20.29 7.22 -5.47
N VAL A 65 20.03 8.20 -4.62
CA VAL A 65 19.47 8.00 -3.27
C VAL A 65 18.15 8.77 -3.22
N ILE A 66 17.06 8.07 -2.95
CA ILE A 66 15.73 8.68 -2.87
C ILE A 66 15.61 9.45 -1.54
N PRO A 67 15.21 10.74 -1.54
CA PRO A 67 15.05 11.53 -0.32
C PRO A 67 14.14 10.85 0.72
N ASN A 68 14.43 11.01 2.01
CA ASN A 68 13.56 10.50 3.08
C ASN A 68 12.43 11.50 3.40
N THR A 69 11.70 11.91 2.38
CA THR A 69 10.55 12.80 2.49
C THR A 69 9.31 12.03 2.10
N VAL A 70 8.24 12.13 2.89
CA VAL A 70 6.96 11.47 2.62
C VAL A 70 5.94 12.48 2.14
N HIS A 71 5.12 12.07 1.17
CA HIS A 71 4.09 12.90 0.54
C HIS A 71 2.72 12.23 0.64
N TYR A 72 1.76 12.92 1.24
CA TYR A 72 0.34 12.60 1.20
C TYR A 72 -0.41 13.70 0.44
N VAL A 73 -1.52 13.34 -0.20
CA VAL A 73 -2.47 14.31 -0.75
C VAL A 73 -3.79 14.23 0.02
N TRP A 74 -4.26 15.37 0.51
CA TRP A 74 -5.56 15.48 1.20
C TRP A 74 -6.32 16.70 0.70
N LEU A 75 -7.26 16.48 -0.22
CA LEU A 75 -8.10 17.54 -0.78
C LEU A 75 -9.42 17.66 0.00
N LEU A 76 -9.85 18.89 0.24
CA LEU A 76 -11.04 19.17 1.02
C LEU A 76 -12.31 18.91 0.21
N LYS A 77 -13.18 18.02 0.74
CA LYS A 77 -14.57 17.90 0.24
C LYS A 77 -15.41 19.12 0.60
N ASN A 78 -15.14 19.73 1.76
CA ASN A 78 -15.72 20.97 2.23
C ASN A 78 -14.60 21.98 2.47
N ALA A 79 -14.59 23.09 1.72
CA ALA A 79 -13.51 24.09 1.73
C ALA A 79 -13.32 24.81 3.09
N THR A 80 -14.19 24.58 4.07
CA THR A 80 -14.11 25.17 5.41
C THR A 80 -13.67 24.19 6.49
N GLU A 81 -13.46 22.91 6.18
CA GLU A 81 -13.18 21.89 7.20
C GLU A 81 -12.04 20.98 6.75
N PHE A 82 -10.91 21.04 7.46
CA PHE A 82 -9.83 20.07 7.33
C PHE A 82 -9.98 19.01 8.41
N ARG A 83 -10.30 17.79 7.99
CA ARG A 83 -10.58 16.65 8.88
C ARG A 83 -9.90 15.39 8.39
N LEU A 84 -9.19 14.71 9.27
CA LEU A 84 -8.52 13.43 9.04
C LEU A 84 -9.18 12.37 9.92
N SER A 85 -9.24 11.13 9.43
CA SER A 85 -9.84 10.02 10.18
C SER A 85 -8.79 9.21 10.95
N PHE A 86 -9.25 8.33 11.83
CA PHE A 86 -8.39 7.34 12.51
C PHE A 86 -7.52 6.55 11.52
N LYS A 87 -8.07 6.10 10.38
CA LYS A 87 -7.30 5.37 9.37
C LYS A 87 -6.16 6.20 8.77
N VAL A 88 -6.41 7.49 8.54
CA VAL A 88 -5.37 8.40 8.05
C VAL A 88 -4.30 8.61 9.13
N PHE A 89 -4.69 8.75 10.40
CA PHE A 89 -3.74 8.77 11.50
C PHE A 89 -2.88 7.51 11.53
N VAL A 90 -3.47 6.31 11.39
CA VAL A 90 -2.73 5.04 11.35
C VAL A 90 -1.71 5.03 10.22
N SER A 91 -2.09 5.47 9.01
CA SER A 91 -1.18 5.58 7.86
C SER A 91 0.00 6.52 8.16
N VAL A 92 -0.30 7.77 8.54
CA VAL A 92 0.71 8.82 8.76
C VAL A 92 1.62 8.49 9.93
N TYR A 93 1.06 7.98 11.02
CA TYR A 93 1.84 7.58 12.19
C TYR A 93 2.76 6.39 11.89
N SER A 94 2.29 5.44 11.09
CA SER A 94 3.13 4.31 10.64
C SER A 94 4.28 4.80 9.76
N ALA A 95 4.07 5.78 8.88
CA ALA A 95 5.15 6.41 8.12
C ALA A 95 6.15 7.12 9.04
N HIS A 96 5.66 7.90 10.01
CA HIS A 96 6.51 8.56 11.01
C HIS A 96 7.37 7.56 11.79
N LEU A 97 6.75 6.46 12.26
CA LEU A 97 7.40 5.43 13.07
C LEU A 97 8.45 4.64 12.29
N PHE A 98 8.07 4.10 11.13
CA PHE A 98 8.90 3.12 10.41
C PHE A 98 9.87 3.76 9.44
N PHE A 99 9.47 4.80 8.71
CA PHE A 99 10.35 5.44 7.72
C PHE A 99 11.25 6.51 8.33
N LYS A 100 10.87 7.03 9.51
CA LYS A 100 11.56 8.13 10.22
C LYS A 100 11.95 9.27 9.26
N PRO A 101 10.99 9.81 8.50
CA PRO A 101 11.29 10.78 7.45
C PRO A 101 11.77 12.11 8.03
N ASP A 102 12.59 12.82 7.27
CA ASP A 102 13.00 14.20 7.59
C ASP A 102 11.79 15.13 7.61
N LYS A 103 10.81 14.83 6.75
CA LYS A 103 9.59 15.63 6.59
C LYS A 103 8.45 14.80 6.00
N ILE A 104 7.24 15.10 6.44
CA ILE A 104 5.99 14.54 5.91
C ILE A 104 5.14 15.69 5.41
N TYR A 105 4.99 15.80 4.09
CA TYR A 105 4.10 16.77 3.48
C TYR A 105 2.68 16.25 3.40
N ILE A 106 1.72 17.08 3.80
CA ILE A 106 0.31 16.90 3.46
C ILE A 106 -0.05 17.97 2.43
N HIS A 107 -0.06 17.59 1.16
CA HIS A 107 -0.46 18.46 0.05
C HIS A 107 -1.98 18.63 0.07
N THR A 108 -2.44 19.84 0.33
CA THR A 108 -3.86 20.13 0.56
C THR A 108 -4.27 21.46 -0.04
N ASP A 109 -5.53 21.59 -0.44
CA ASP A 109 -6.16 22.86 -0.83
C ASP A 109 -6.81 23.59 0.35
N ALA A 110 -6.56 23.14 1.59
CA ALA A 110 -6.96 23.83 2.80
C ALA A 110 -6.19 25.14 2.97
N ARG A 111 -6.93 26.25 2.99
CA ARG A 111 -6.34 27.58 3.22
C ARG A 111 -5.65 27.65 4.59
N PRO A 112 -4.62 28.49 4.77
CA PRO A 112 -3.88 28.59 6.03
C PRO A 112 -4.76 28.82 7.27
N GLU A 113 -5.86 29.57 7.13
CA GLU A 113 -6.84 29.76 8.20
C GLU A 113 -7.55 28.46 8.61
N VAL A 114 -7.97 27.64 7.65
CA VAL A 114 -8.64 26.35 7.92
C VAL A 114 -7.68 25.38 8.62
N LEU A 115 -6.40 25.42 8.24
CA LEU A 115 -5.37 24.61 8.90
C LEU A 115 -5.13 25.06 10.35
N ARG A 116 -5.03 26.37 10.61
CA ARG A 116 -4.91 26.90 11.99
C ARG A 116 -6.12 26.53 12.83
N ASP A 117 -7.33 26.60 12.26
CA ASP A 117 -8.54 26.18 12.95
C ASP A 117 -8.50 24.67 13.24
N ALA A 118 -8.06 23.84 12.30
CA ALA A 118 -7.92 22.40 12.50
C ALA A 118 -6.88 22.03 13.58
N GLU A 119 -5.77 22.76 13.66
CA GLU A 119 -4.76 22.59 14.72
C GLU A 119 -5.32 22.95 16.10
N ALA A 120 -6.11 24.02 16.19
CA ALA A 120 -6.68 24.51 17.43
C ALA A 120 -7.88 23.66 17.91
N SER A 121 -8.85 23.43 17.02
CA SER A 121 -10.20 22.93 17.34
C SER A 121 -10.67 21.76 16.46
N GLY A 122 -9.81 21.21 15.60
CA GLY A 122 -10.11 20.00 14.84
C GLY A 122 -10.44 18.80 15.73
N ASP A 123 -10.99 17.75 15.13
CA ASP A 123 -11.22 16.50 15.84
C ASP A 123 -9.90 15.86 16.30
N VAL A 124 -10.01 14.89 17.21
CA VAL A 124 -8.88 14.26 17.87
C VAL A 124 -7.83 13.71 16.89
N TRP A 125 -8.24 13.09 15.78
CA TRP A 125 -7.31 12.48 14.84
C TRP A 125 -6.63 13.53 13.98
N THR A 126 -7.36 14.56 13.56
CA THR A 126 -6.79 15.71 12.86
C THR A 126 -5.72 16.40 13.69
N LYS A 127 -6.04 16.77 14.93
CA LYS A 127 -5.08 17.45 15.82
C LYS A 127 -3.86 16.58 16.09
N ARG A 128 -4.07 15.28 16.30
CA ARG A 128 -3.00 14.33 16.59
C ARG A 128 -2.10 14.10 15.38
N VAL A 129 -2.62 14.07 14.17
CA VAL A 129 -1.78 14.05 12.96
C VAL A 129 -1.00 15.35 12.85
N LEU A 130 -1.65 16.51 12.92
CA LEU A 130 -0.98 17.80 12.73
C LEU A 130 0.07 18.11 13.81
N SER A 131 -0.02 17.49 14.99
CA SER A 131 0.98 17.63 16.05
C SER A 131 2.17 16.65 15.95
N LEU A 132 2.16 15.70 15.01
CA LEU A 132 3.30 14.78 14.84
C LEU A 132 4.55 15.56 14.38
N PRO A 133 5.74 15.20 14.89
CA PRO A 133 6.99 15.81 14.43
C PRO A 133 7.21 15.62 12.93
N GLY A 134 7.64 16.68 12.25
CA GLY A 134 7.98 16.65 10.83
C GLY A 134 6.79 16.79 9.87
N ILE A 135 5.54 16.86 10.37
CA ILE A 135 4.38 17.18 9.53
C ILE A 135 4.48 18.61 9.02
N THR A 136 4.21 18.80 7.73
CA THR A 136 4.14 20.10 7.09
C THR A 136 2.98 20.14 6.12
N PRO A 137 1.87 20.79 6.50
CA PRO A 137 0.82 21.13 5.55
C PRO A 137 1.40 21.97 4.42
N ASN A 138 1.15 21.57 3.18
CA ASN A 138 1.58 22.28 1.99
C ASN A 138 0.35 22.70 1.19
N PHE A 139 0.05 24.00 1.24
CA PHE A 139 -1.07 24.55 0.48
C PHE A 139 -0.79 24.48 -1.02
N ILE A 140 -1.71 23.86 -1.75
CA ILE A 140 -1.67 23.75 -3.21
C ILE A 140 -3.04 24.12 -3.80
N GLN A 141 -3.03 24.51 -5.07
CA GLN A 141 -4.26 24.60 -5.84
C GLN A 141 -4.48 23.28 -6.58
N ALA A 142 -5.58 22.59 -6.28
CA ALA A 142 -5.91 21.36 -6.98
C ALA A 142 -6.16 21.64 -8.49
N PRO A 143 -5.54 20.88 -9.40
CA PRO A 143 -5.69 21.12 -10.83
C PRO A 143 -7.12 20.82 -11.28
N ASN A 144 -7.70 21.72 -12.08
CA ASN A 144 -9.08 21.58 -12.57
C ASN A 144 -9.15 21.30 -14.07
N VAL A 145 -8.04 21.50 -14.77
CA VAL A 145 -7.92 21.36 -16.22
C VAL A 145 -6.50 20.97 -16.57
N THR A 146 -6.32 20.15 -17.60
CA THR A 146 -4.99 19.84 -18.15
C THR A 146 -4.49 20.96 -19.06
N GLU A 147 -3.21 20.93 -19.46
CA GLU A 147 -2.65 21.86 -20.45
C GLU A 147 -3.40 21.85 -21.79
N ARG A 148 -4.03 20.72 -22.14
CA ARG A 148 -4.88 20.57 -23.34
C ARG A 148 -6.32 21.08 -23.18
N GLY A 149 -6.70 21.54 -22.00
CA GLY A 149 -8.07 21.99 -21.73
C GLY A 149 -9.03 20.87 -21.31
N VAL A 150 -8.56 19.66 -21.00
CA VAL A 150 -9.44 18.57 -20.51
C VAL A 150 -9.74 18.78 -19.03
N ARG A 151 -11.03 18.80 -18.66
CA ARG A 151 -11.44 19.01 -17.26
C ARG A 151 -11.09 17.83 -16.37
N ILE A 152 -10.54 18.12 -15.19
CA ILE A 152 -10.24 17.15 -14.14
C ILE A 152 -11.33 17.25 -13.07
N VAL A 153 -12.34 16.39 -13.18
CA VAL A 153 -13.57 16.48 -12.37
C VAL A 153 -13.42 15.74 -11.04
N HIS A 154 -12.98 14.49 -11.08
CA HIS A 154 -12.86 13.63 -9.91
C HIS A 154 -11.70 14.06 -9.02
N MET A 155 -11.90 14.03 -7.69
CA MET A 155 -10.90 14.45 -6.71
C MET A 155 -9.68 13.51 -6.73
N GLU A 156 -9.93 12.24 -7.02
CA GLU A 156 -8.95 11.18 -7.20
C GLU A 156 -8.01 11.51 -8.37
N HIS A 157 -8.57 11.99 -9.49
CA HIS A 157 -7.75 12.47 -10.62
C HIS A 157 -6.94 13.70 -10.25
N LYS A 158 -7.47 14.63 -9.46
CA LYS A 158 -6.67 15.76 -8.97
C LYS A 158 -5.51 15.27 -8.11
N ALA A 159 -5.75 14.27 -7.27
CA ALA A 159 -4.71 13.63 -6.47
C ALA A 159 -3.66 12.89 -7.32
N ASP A 160 -4.04 12.30 -8.46
CA ASP A 160 -3.09 11.73 -9.43
C ASP A 160 -2.10 12.80 -9.96
N PHE A 161 -2.59 13.97 -10.34
CA PHE A 161 -1.69 15.05 -10.80
C PHE A 161 -0.81 15.60 -9.68
N LEU A 162 -1.33 15.69 -8.45
CA LEU A 162 -0.59 16.20 -7.31
C LEU A 162 0.48 15.23 -6.82
N ARG A 163 0.23 13.91 -6.81
CA ARG A 163 1.26 12.90 -6.47
C ARG A 163 2.38 12.89 -7.49
N MET A 164 2.05 13.03 -8.78
CA MET A 164 3.05 13.15 -9.85
C MET A 164 3.90 14.41 -9.66
N ALA A 165 3.27 15.55 -9.40
CA ALA A 165 3.97 16.82 -9.16
C ALA A 165 4.88 16.73 -7.93
N ALA A 166 4.38 16.18 -6.82
CA ALA A 166 5.13 16.05 -5.58
C ALA A 166 6.43 15.25 -5.78
N LEU A 167 6.35 14.06 -6.39
CA LEU A 167 7.52 13.23 -6.66
C LEU A 167 8.45 13.84 -7.72
N ARG A 168 7.91 14.51 -8.74
CA ARG A 168 8.74 15.21 -9.73
C ARG A 168 9.54 16.34 -9.08
N ASP A 169 8.91 17.14 -8.23
CA ASP A 169 9.49 18.38 -7.70
C ASP A 169 10.36 18.15 -6.46
N PHE A 170 9.91 17.30 -5.55
CA PHE A 170 10.59 17.03 -4.27
C PHE A 170 11.33 15.68 -4.24
N GLY A 171 10.93 14.72 -5.09
CA GLY A 171 11.31 13.33 -4.91
C GLY A 171 10.64 12.72 -3.68
N GLY A 172 11.25 11.69 -3.11
CA GLY A 172 10.79 11.07 -1.87
C GLY A 172 9.86 9.88 -2.08
N VAL A 173 8.97 9.66 -1.13
CA VAL A 173 8.02 8.54 -1.07
C VAL A 173 6.60 9.10 -1.04
N TYR A 174 5.81 8.79 -2.05
CA TYR A 174 4.38 9.09 -2.06
C TYR A 174 3.58 7.93 -1.47
N LEU A 175 2.57 8.26 -0.66
CA LEU A 175 1.60 7.32 -0.11
C LEU A 175 0.18 7.85 -0.29
N ASP A 176 -0.72 7.01 -0.83
CA ASP A 176 -2.16 7.21 -0.65
C ASP A 176 -2.52 7.13 0.84
N THR A 177 -3.59 7.81 1.26
CA THR A 177 -3.93 7.94 2.69
C THR A 177 -4.42 6.64 3.35
N ASP A 178 -4.73 5.64 2.55
CA ASP A 178 -5.08 4.27 2.95
C ASP A 178 -3.91 3.28 2.79
N VAL A 179 -2.71 3.77 2.48
CA VAL A 179 -1.47 2.98 2.53
C VAL A 179 -0.86 3.07 3.91
N VAL A 180 -0.63 1.91 4.55
CA VAL A 180 -0.04 1.83 5.89
C VAL A 180 1.36 1.21 5.83
N PRO A 181 2.42 1.95 6.17
CA PRO A 181 3.75 1.39 6.33
C PRO A 181 3.84 0.28 7.38
N LEU A 182 4.58 -0.78 7.07
CA LEU A 182 4.76 -1.95 7.95
C LEU A 182 6.22 -2.15 8.40
N ARG A 183 7.19 -1.56 7.71
CA ARG A 183 8.63 -1.56 8.05
C ARG A 183 9.36 -0.43 7.32
N ASP A 184 10.64 -0.21 7.63
CA ASP A 184 11.44 0.81 6.95
C ASP A 184 11.66 0.49 5.46
N VAL A 185 11.59 1.52 4.61
CA VAL A 185 11.85 1.47 3.16
C VAL A 185 13.25 1.99 2.79
N ALA A 186 14.09 2.33 3.77
CA ALA A 186 15.48 2.73 3.54
C ALA A 186 16.26 1.81 2.57
N PRO A 187 16.14 0.46 2.62
CA PRO A 187 16.80 -0.40 1.64
C PRO A 187 16.37 -0.13 0.19
N LEU A 188 15.09 0.21 -0.02
CA LEU A 188 14.55 0.56 -1.34
C LEU A 188 15.03 1.95 -1.78
N ARG A 189 15.03 2.93 -0.86
CA ARG A 189 15.52 4.29 -1.14
C ARG A 189 17.01 4.31 -1.49
N ASN A 190 17.79 3.40 -0.88
CA ASN A 190 19.23 3.26 -1.08
C ASN A 190 19.60 2.22 -2.15
N SER A 191 18.62 1.72 -2.92
CA SER A 191 18.83 0.69 -3.96
C SER A 191 19.66 1.15 -5.15
N GLY A 192 19.90 2.46 -5.30
CA GLY A 192 20.61 3.05 -6.43
C GLY A 192 19.73 3.41 -7.63
N PHE A 193 18.42 3.09 -7.60
CA PHE A 193 17.47 3.42 -8.66
C PHE A 193 16.84 4.80 -8.50
N ALA A 194 16.58 5.48 -9.61
CA ALA A 194 15.93 6.78 -9.64
C ALA A 194 14.44 6.68 -9.26
N ASN A 195 13.78 5.56 -9.57
CA ASN A 195 12.37 5.33 -9.24
C ASN A 195 12.18 3.89 -8.74
N VAL A 196 11.37 3.71 -7.70
CA VAL A 196 10.93 2.41 -7.19
C VAL A 196 9.41 2.37 -7.18
N LEU A 197 8.83 1.40 -7.89
CA LEU A 197 7.39 1.24 -8.09
C LEU A 197 6.95 -0.20 -7.75
N GLY A 198 5.67 -0.40 -7.47
CA GLY A 198 5.11 -1.72 -7.17
C GLY A 198 4.01 -2.12 -8.14
N GLY A 199 3.91 -3.43 -8.41
CA GLY A 199 2.76 -4.01 -9.11
C GLY A 199 1.47 -3.95 -8.28
N ALA A 200 0.32 -4.09 -8.93
CA ALA A 200 -0.97 -4.25 -8.27
C ALA A 200 -1.33 -5.74 -8.08
N THR A 201 -1.74 -6.14 -6.87
CA THR A 201 -2.36 -7.45 -6.67
C THR A 201 -3.77 -7.44 -7.26
N VAL A 202 -4.12 -8.50 -7.98
CA VAL A 202 -5.41 -8.63 -8.67
C VAL A 202 -5.93 -10.05 -8.56
N LEU A 203 -7.25 -10.23 -8.45
CA LEU A 203 -7.91 -11.53 -8.50
C LEU A 203 -8.37 -11.86 -9.93
N THR A 204 -8.48 -10.86 -10.80
CA THR A 204 -8.88 -11.02 -12.19
C THR A 204 -7.70 -10.83 -13.14
N ILE A 205 -7.43 -11.81 -14.01
CA ILE A 205 -6.29 -11.79 -14.96
C ILE A 205 -6.29 -10.58 -15.90
N LYS A 206 -7.45 -9.99 -16.17
CA LYS A 206 -7.61 -8.78 -16.99
C LYS A 206 -6.74 -7.62 -16.48
N HIS A 207 -6.50 -7.54 -15.18
CA HIS A 207 -5.74 -6.46 -14.56
C HIS A 207 -4.31 -6.89 -14.18
N ALA A 208 -3.88 -8.10 -14.55
CA ALA A 208 -2.56 -8.60 -14.21
C ALA A 208 -1.47 -7.83 -14.97
N GLY A 209 -0.37 -7.52 -14.27
CA GLY A 209 0.78 -6.81 -14.84
C GLY A 209 0.71 -5.28 -14.76
N TYR A 210 -0.40 -4.70 -14.27
CA TYR A 210 -0.46 -3.26 -14.00
C TYR A 210 0.29 -2.88 -12.73
N LEU A 211 0.85 -1.67 -12.74
CA LEU A 211 1.43 -1.04 -11.57
C LEU A 211 0.36 -0.36 -10.71
N ASN A 212 0.70 -0.09 -9.45
CA ASN A 212 -0.10 0.72 -8.55
C ASN A 212 0.59 2.07 -8.33
N ASN A 213 -0.19 3.16 -8.37
CA ASN A 213 0.33 4.52 -8.16
C ASN A 213 0.03 5.07 -6.75
N GLY A 214 -0.46 4.24 -5.83
CA GLY A 214 -0.67 4.63 -4.43
C GLY A 214 0.60 4.59 -3.59
N VAL A 215 1.65 3.94 -4.11
CA VAL A 215 2.98 3.92 -3.50
C VAL A 215 4.02 4.05 -4.59
N MET A 216 4.78 5.14 -4.54
CA MET A 216 5.82 5.41 -5.52
C MET A 216 6.97 6.11 -4.84
N MET A 217 8.20 5.77 -5.21
CA MET A 217 9.40 6.43 -4.70
C MET A 217 10.20 6.98 -5.88
N ALA A 218 10.72 8.20 -5.77
CA ALA A 218 11.52 8.79 -6.84
C ALA A 218 12.57 9.76 -6.31
N VAL A 219 13.70 9.88 -7.02
CA VAL A 219 14.53 11.09 -6.92
C VAL A 219 13.80 12.25 -7.60
N PRO A 220 14.00 13.50 -7.13
CA PRO A 220 13.42 14.65 -7.80
C PRO A 220 13.91 14.70 -9.24
N GLN A 221 13.03 15.11 -10.15
CA GLN A 221 13.36 15.37 -11.55
C GLN A 221 13.90 14.14 -12.31
N SER A 222 13.56 12.92 -11.86
CA SER A 222 13.86 11.67 -12.58
C SER A 222 13.25 11.65 -13.98
N THR A 223 13.80 10.82 -14.87
CA THR A 223 13.34 10.72 -16.26
C THR A 223 11.89 10.27 -16.30
N LEU A 224 11.56 9.21 -15.56
CA LEU A 224 10.20 8.70 -15.43
C LEU A 224 9.24 9.79 -14.94
N MET A 225 9.52 10.46 -13.81
CA MET A 225 8.55 11.40 -13.22
C MET A 225 8.33 12.65 -14.08
N LYS A 226 9.38 13.13 -14.78
CA LYS A 226 9.23 14.22 -15.76
C LYS A 226 8.32 13.81 -16.90
N ILE A 227 8.62 12.69 -17.56
CA ILE A 227 7.83 12.20 -18.69
C ILE A 227 6.40 11.91 -18.22
N TYR A 228 6.25 11.27 -17.07
CA TYR A 228 4.95 10.87 -16.54
C TYR A 228 4.03 12.07 -16.30
N TYR A 229 4.54 13.12 -15.63
CA TYR A 229 3.77 14.33 -15.40
C TYR A 229 3.32 15.01 -16.71
N HIS A 230 4.24 15.22 -17.66
CA HIS A 230 3.90 15.89 -18.92
C HIS A 230 3.00 15.02 -19.82
N ALA A 231 3.22 13.71 -19.84
CA ALA A 231 2.37 12.78 -20.57
C ALA A 231 0.95 12.72 -19.97
N ALA A 232 0.81 12.82 -18.64
CA ALA A 232 -0.51 12.90 -18.02
C ALA A 232 -1.26 14.18 -18.43
N GLN A 233 -0.58 15.32 -18.55
CA GLN A 233 -1.18 16.56 -19.06
C GLN A 233 -1.67 16.40 -20.52
N GLU A 234 -0.93 15.65 -21.34
CA GLU A 234 -1.21 15.47 -22.77
C GLU A 234 -2.26 14.38 -23.06
N PHE A 235 -2.27 13.29 -22.30
CA PHE A 235 -3.06 12.09 -22.61
C PHE A 235 -4.23 11.83 -21.65
N PHE A 236 -4.39 12.61 -20.60
CA PHE A 236 -5.55 12.47 -19.71
C PHE A 236 -6.86 12.69 -20.47
N ASP A 237 -7.74 11.68 -20.38
CA ASP A 237 -9.01 11.62 -21.09
C ASP A 237 -10.22 11.56 -20.15
N GLY A 238 -10.00 11.73 -18.85
CA GLY A 238 -11.04 11.64 -17.82
C GLY A 238 -11.48 10.24 -17.43
N ARG A 239 -10.88 9.17 -18.01
CA ARG A 239 -11.15 7.80 -17.55
C ARG A 239 -10.34 7.47 -16.30
N TRP A 240 -10.87 6.53 -15.52
CA TRP A 240 -10.36 6.17 -14.19
C TRP A 240 -8.85 5.81 -14.17
N GLU A 241 -8.39 5.05 -15.16
CA GLU A 241 -7.07 4.39 -15.11
C GLU A 241 -6.05 4.99 -16.08
N THR A 242 -6.46 5.83 -17.03
CA THR A 242 -5.61 6.25 -18.16
C THR A 242 -4.32 6.91 -17.69
N ALA A 243 -4.43 7.98 -16.89
CA ALA A 243 -3.26 8.72 -16.40
C ALA A 243 -2.66 8.08 -15.15
N SER A 244 -3.46 7.46 -14.29
CA SER A 244 -3.01 6.91 -12.99
C SER A 244 -2.26 5.59 -13.13
N ILE A 245 -2.77 4.66 -13.93
CA ILE A 245 -2.33 3.27 -13.95
C ILE A 245 -1.73 2.88 -15.30
N HIS A 246 -2.46 3.11 -16.40
CA HIS A 246 -2.05 2.66 -17.73
C HIS A 246 -0.79 3.39 -18.20
N LEU A 247 -0.78 4.72 -18.08
CA LEU A 247 0.37 5.53 -18.47
C LEU A 247 1.61 5.22 -17.61
N LEU A 248 1.44 5.10 -16.29
CA LEU A 248 2.54 4.72 -15.39
C LEU A 248 3.12 3.36 -15.78
N THR A 249 2.25 2.37 -16.01
CA THR A 249 2.66 1.01 -16.39
C THR A 249 3.43 0.99 -17.70
N ASP A 250 2.93 1.67 -18.73
CA ASP A 250 3.59 1.72 -20.04
C ASP A 250 4.97 2.40 -19.95
N LEU A 251 5.03 3.58 -19.31
CA LEU A 251 6.28 4.33 -19.17
C LEU A 251 7.31 3.57 -18.35
N ALA A 252 6.93 3.02 -17.20
CA ALA A 252 7.85 2.31 -16.33
C ALA A 252 8.45 1.07 -17.01
N ASN A 253 7.64 0.30 -17.74
CA ASN A 253 8.14 -0.86 -18.50
C ASN A 253 9.08 -0.46 -19.65
N ARG A 254 8.81 0.67 -20.34
CA ARG A 254 9.64 1.17 -21.44
C ARG A 254 10.94 1.81 -20.97
N LEU A 255 10.96 2.37 -19.76
CA LEU A 255 12.14 2.99 -19.17
C LEU A 255 12.97 2.00 -18.33
N LEU A 256 12.46 0.79 -18.06
CA LEU A 256 13.18 -0.29 -17.38
C LEU A 256 14.58 -0.58 -17.96
N PRO A 257 14.81 -0.57 -19.29
CA PRO A 257 16.14 -0.80 -19.85
C PRO A 257 17.15 0.33 -19.60
N LEU A 258 16.70 1.51 -19.13
CA LEU A 258 17.60 2.61 -18.80
C LEU A 258 18.34 2.28 -17.48
N PRO A 259 19.68 2.37 -17.45
CA PRO A 259 20.47 2.00 -16.28
C PRO A 259 20.04 2.77 -15.02
N SER A 260 19.58 2.02 -14.01
CA SER A 260 19.15 2.53 -12.71
C SER A 260 17.99 3.54 -12.77
N GLU A 261 17.16 3.54 -13.82
CA GLU A 261 16.02 4.46 -13.90
C GLU A 261 14.81 3.92 -13.13
N VAL A 262 14.42 2.65 -13.34
CA VAL A 262 13.22 2.06 -12.72
C VAL A 262 13.54 0.72 -12.08
N LEU A 263 13.19 0.58 -10.81
CA LEU A 263 13.08 -0.70 -10.11
C LEU A 263 11.59 -1.05 -9.94
N LEU A 264 11.17 -2.18 -10.50
CA LEU A 264 9.82 -2.70 -10.35
C LEU A 264 9.80 -3.81 -9.30
N LEU A 265 9.02 -3.60 -8.25
CA LEU A 265 8.78 -4.57 -7.19
C LEU A 265 7.58 -5.44 -7.50
N GLU A 266 7.63 -6.67 -6.99
CA GLU A 266 6.48 -7.57 -7.02
C GLU A 266 5.29 -6.99 -6.22
N PRO A 267 4.04 -7.33 -6.58
CA PRO A 267 2.87 -6.67 -6.01
C PRO A 267 2.78 -6.67 -4.48
N ARG A 268 3.15 -7.75 -3.79
CA ARG A 268 3.04 -7.86 -2.33
C ARG A 268 3.99 -6.93 -1.58
N ALA A 269 5.01 -6.37 -2.23
CA ALA A 269 5.88 -5.39 -1.61
C ALA A 269 5.10 -4.11 -1.23
N PHE A 270 4.23 -3.61 -2.12
CA PHE A 270 3.49 -2.33 -1.93
C PHE A 270 1.95 -2.46 -1.90
N ALA A 271 1.38 -3.42 -2.64
CA ALA A 271 -0.06 -3.63 -2.72
C ALA A 271 -0.38 -5.12 -2.54
N PRO A 272 -0.19 -5.70 -1.34
CA PRO A 272 -0.42 -7.13 -1.08
C PRO A 272 -1.87 -7.60 -1.16
N MET A 273 -2.81 -6.66 -1.32
CA MET A 273 -4.25 -6.90 -1.43
C MET A 273 -4.80 -6.19 -2.66
N SER A 274 -5.80 -6.76 -3.32
CA SER A 274 -6.51 -6.06 -4.42
C SER A 274 -7.64 -5.16 -3.90
N TRP A 275 -8.08 -4.23 -4.75
CA TRP A 275 -9.27 -3.40 -4.51
C TRP A 275 -10.58 -4.18 -4.64
N GLU A 276 -10.52 -5.45 -5.07
CA GLU A 276 -11.73 -6.23 -5.32
C GLU A 276 -12.35 -6.71 -4.00
N PHE A 277 -13.68 -6.79 -4.00
CA PHE A 277 -14.47 -7.02 -2.78
C PHE A 277 -14.03 -8.23 -1.94
N GLN A 278 -13.58 -9.33 -2.56
CA GLN A 278 -13.17 -10.52 -1.81
C GLN A 278 -11.90 -10.28 -0.99
N ASP A 279 -10.96 -9.49 -1.51
CA ASP A 279 -9.73 -9.13 -0.81
C ASP A 279 -9.99 -8.10 0.28
N GLN A 280 -10.81 -7.07 0.02
CA GLN A 280 -11.26 -6.15 1.06
C GLN A 280 -11.96 -6.90 2.21
N LYS A 281 -12.85 -7.85 1.88
CA LYS A 281 -13.52 -8.69 2.88
C LYS A 281 -12.52 -9.53 3.68
N ARG A 282 -11.52 -10.12 3.04
CA ARG A 282 -10.48 -10.92 3.73
C ARG A 282 -9.59 -10.05 4.61
N LEU A 283 -9.33 -8.82 4.20
CA LEU A 283 -8.50 -7.88 4.93
C LEU A 283 -9.23 -7.36 6.18
N PHE A 284 -10.47 -6.88 6.01
CA PHE A 284 -11.17 -6.13 7.06
C PHE A 284 -12.16 -6.94 7.90
N LYS A 285 -12.76 -8.02 7.40
CA LYS A 285 -13.80 -8.71 8.16
C LYS A 285 -13.20 -9.41 9.41
N PRO A 286 -13.68 -9.11 10.63
CA PRO A 286 -13.25 -9.85 11.81
C PRO A 286 -13.59 -11.34 11.73
N SER A 287 -12.66 -12.18 12.18
CA SER A 287 -12.87 -13.60 12.42
C SER A 287 -13.32 -13.84 13.85
N LEU A 288 -14.28 -14.76 14.03
CA LEU A 288 -14.73 -15.21 15.35
C LEU A 288 -13.76 -16.21 15.99
N LYS A 289 -12.87 -16.81 15.19
CA LYS A 289 -11.78 -17.61 15.71
C LYS A 289 -10.65 -16.66 16.09
N THR A 290 -10.06 -16.86 17.26
CA THR A 290 -8.73 -16.33 17.55
C THR A 290 -7.80 -16.88 16.47
N LEU A 291 -7.51 -16.07 15.45
CA LEU A 291 -6.40 -16.35 14.55
C LEU A 291 -5.19 -16.52 15.48
N VAL A 292 -4.45 -17.62 15.31
CA VAL A 292 -3.39 -18.01 16.25
C VAL A 292 -2.60 -16.76 16.59
N ASN A 293 -2.50 -16.45 17.88
CA ASN A 293 -1.59 -15.45 18.36
C ASN A 293 -0.20 -15.96 17.98
N GLN A 294 0.26 -15.62 16.78
CA GLN A 294 1.63 -15.19 16.70
C GLN A 294 1.65 -14.02 17.67
N GLU A 295 2.14 -14.28 18.88
CA GLU A 295 3.08 -13.35 19.47
C GLU A 295 4.08 -13.05 18.35
N ALA A 296 3.70 -12.16 17.42
CA ALA A 296 4.65 -11.41 16.64
C ALA A 296 5.57 -10.90 17.73
N ALA A 297 6.79 -11.44 17.75
CA ALA A 297 7.77 -11.19 18.78
C ALA A 297 7.56 -9.76 19.24
N ALA A 298 7.07 -9.60 20.48
CA ALA A 298 6.74 -8.31 21.08
C ALA A 298 8.05 -7.57 21.39
N GLY A 299 8.86 -7.41 20.35
CA GLY A 299 10.31 -7.52 20.39
C GLY A 299 10.90 -7.57 18.98
N SER A 300 10.38 -6.78 18.07
CA SER A 300 11.28 -6.01 17.22
C SER A 300 10.65 -4.64 17.11
N GLY A 301 11.30 -3.66 17.74
CA GLY A 301 11.08 -2.28 17.37
C GLY A 301 11.54 -2.07 15.91
N PRO A 302 12.02 -0.88 15.55
CA PRO A 302 12.61 -0.63 14.23
C PRO A 302 13.95 -1.35 13.99
N GLU A 303 14.21 -2.51 14.61
CA GLU A 303 15.43 -3.28 14.45
C GLU A 303 15.34 -4.20 13.22
N GLU A 304 16.44 -4.26 12.47
CA GLU A 304 16.55 -5.09 11.27
C GLU A 304 16.50 -6.58 11.64
N ALA A 305 15.63 -7.34 10.97
CA ALA A 305 15.54 -8.79 11.17
C ALA A 305 16.84 -9.48 10.71
N THR A 306 17.36 -10.40 11.52
CA THR A 306 18.57 -11.18 11.20
C THR A 306 18.25 -12.42 10.36
N CYS A 307 19.28 -13.08 9.81
CA CYS A 307 19.11 -14.38 9.17
C CYS A 307 18.47 -15.40 10.12
N ARG A 308 18.87 -15.37 11.40
CA ARG A 308 18.35 -16.29 12.43
C ARG A 308 16.87 -16.03 12.73
N ASP A 309 16.45 -14.77 12.77
CA ASP A 309 15.04 -14.42 12.96
C ASP A 309 14.18 -14.92 11.80
N ALA A 310 14.66 -14.74 10.57
CA ALA A 310 13.99 -15.26 9.38
C ALA A 310 13.87 -16.79 9.42
N LEU A 311 14.94 -17.50 9.82
CA LEU A 311 14.92 -18.96 9.93
C LEU A 311 14.01 -19.44 11.06
N ALA A 312 13.99 -18.76 12.21
CA ALA A 312 13.07 -19.06 13.31
C ALA A 312 11.61 -18.89 12.89
N TRP A 313 11.29 -17.81 12.16
CA TRP A 313 9.96 -17.57 11.61
C TRP A 313 9.54 -18.67 10.62
N LEU A 314 10.44 -19.08 9.71
CA LEU A 314 10.16 -20.16 8.75
C LEU A 314 9.84 -21.49 9.45
N ARG A 315 10.56 -21.81 10.53
CA ARG A 315 10.28 -23.00 11.37
C ARG A 315 8.94 -22.90 12.10
N GLN A 316 8.60 -21.73 12.65
CA GLN A 316 7.30 -21.52 13.30
C GLN A 316 6.14 -21.71 12.32
N ARG A 317 6.30 -21.26 11.06
CA ARG A 317 5.27 -21.39 10.03
C ARG A 317 5.02 -22.85 9.61
N GLU A 318 6.03 -23.71 9.70
CA GLU A 318 5.91 -25.15 9.50
C GLU A 318 5.00 -25.79 10.58
N VAL A 319 5.16 -25.38 11.84
CA VAL A 319 4.43 -25.94 12.99
C VAL A 319 2.99 -25.41 13.09
N ALA A 320 2.77 -24.12 12.80
CA ALA A 320 1.47 -23.48 13.01
C ALA A 320 0.38 -23.99 12.05
N GLY A 321 0.75 -24.57 10.90
CA GLY A 321 -0.17 -24.81 9.79
C GLY A 321 -0.69 -23.47 9.22
N THR A 322 -0.83 -23.37 7.90
CA THR A 322 -1.38 -22.15 7.30
C THR A 322 -2.90 -22.16 7.46
N ASP A 323 -3.46 -21.41 8.42
CA ASP A 323 -4.89 -21.08 8.34
C ASP A 323 -5.07 -20.25 7.05
N ALA A 324 -5.83 -20.79 6.09
CA ALA A 324 -6.06 -20.16 4.80
C ALA A 324 -6.74 -18.77 4.91
N GLN A 325 -7.23 -18.38 6.09
CA GLN A 325 -7.81 -17.08 6.37
C GLN A 325 -6.77 -16.00 6.73
N GLU A 326 -5.65 -16.39 7.34
CA GLU A 326 -4.57 -15.47 7.71
C GLU A 326 -3.83 -14.96 6.47
N LEU A 327 -3.42 -13.69 6.53
CA LEU A 327 -2.58 -13.06 5.53
C LEU A 327 -1.18 -12.84 6.09
N ASP A 328 -0.20 -13.17 5.27
CA ASP A 328 1.21 -13.00 5.58
C ASP A 328 1.72 -11.72 4.93
N PHE A 329 2.11 -10.74 5.75
CA PHE A 329 2.68 -9.47 5.31
C PHE A 329 4.20 -9.40 5.50
N SER A 330 4.87 -10.54 5.76
CA SER A 330 6.32 -10.60 5.99
C SER A 330 7.18 -10.18 4.79
N SER A 331 6.63 -10.18 3.57
CA SER A 331 7.29 -9.64 2.37
C SER A 331 6.86 -8.22 2.01
N SER A 332 5.95 -7.61 2.79
CA SER A 332 5.36 -6.31 2.48
C SER A 332 6.08 -5.19 3.23
N TYR A 333 6.48 -4.15 2.49
CA TYR A 333 6.98 -2.90 3.08
C TYR A 333 5.84 -2.01 3.57
N VAL A 334 4.74 -2.01 2.82
CA VAL A 334 3.53 -1.26 3.11
C VAL A 334 2.29 -2.09 2.76
N LEU A 335 1.14 -1.72 3.32
CA LEU A 335 -0.16 -2.28 3.05
C LEU A 335 -1.06 -1.21 2.41
N HIS A 336 -1.32 -1.31 1.11
CA HIS A 336 -2.40 -0.54 0.47
C HIS A 336 -3.76 -1.16 0.84
N ALA A 337 -4.51 -0.52 1.73
CA ALA A 337 -5.70 -1.06 2.38
C ALA A 337 -7.01 -0.55 1.77
N PHE A 338 -7.23 -0.85 0.48
CA PHE A 338 -8.45 -0.44 -0.25
C PHE A 338 -9.73 -0.76 0.51
N ASP A 339 -10.62 0.22 0.64
CA ASP A 339 -11.81 0.09 1.49
C ASP A 339 -13.14 0.52 0.84
N ASP A 340 -13.15 0.79 -0.47
CA ASP A 340 -14.33 1.31 -1.20
C ASP A 340 -15.60 0.45 -1.09
N SER A 341 -15.45 -0.83 -0.72
CA SER A 341 -16.53 -1.80 -0.63
C SER A 341 -16.67 -2.42 0.76
N ILE A 342 -16.03 -1.88 1.81
CA ILE A 342 -16.18 -2.41 3.18
C ILE A 342 -17.63 -2.38 3.66
N GLY A 343 -18.40 -1.34 3.29
CA GLY A 343 -19.81 -1.20 3.66
C GLY A 343 -20.74 -2.23 3.01
N LYS A 344 -20.24 -3.05 2.08
CA LYS A 344 -21.00 -4.15 1.45
C LYS A 344 -20.75 -5.49 2.15
N ILE A 345 -19.78 -5.57 3.07
CA ILE A 345 -19.47 -6.79 3.82
C ILE A 345 -20.64 -7.07 4.75
N ARG A 346 -21.09 -8.33 4.88
CA ARG A 346 -22.17 -8.69 5.83
C ARG A 346 -21.62 -9.25 7.13
N GLY A 347 -22.30 -8.96 8.24
CA GLY A 347 -22.03 -9.53 9.56
C GLY A 347 -20.90 -8.86 10.35
N TRP A 348 -20.69 -7.56 10.13
CA TRP A 348 -19.76 -6.68 10.84
C TRP A 348 -20.31 -5.24 10.70
N ASP A 349 -19.99 -4.33 11.61
CA ASP A 349 -20.48 -2.94 11.64
C ASP A 349 -19.66 -1.96 10.76
N HIS A 350 -18.56 -2.44 10.17
CA HIS A 350 -17.65 -1.68 9.29
C HIS A 350 -16.84 -0.60 10.01
N VAL A 351 -16.87 -0.58 11.35
CA VAL A 351 -16.14 0.39 12.15
C VAL A 351 -14.70 -0.07 12.29
N VAL A 352 -13.77 0.74 11.78
CA VAL A 352 -12.32 0.59 11.95
C VAL A 352 -11.86 1.70 12.89
N ASP A 353 -11.82 1.40 14.18
CA ASP A 353 -11.42 2.29 15.26
C ASP A 353 -10.29 1.66 16.10
N LEU A 354 -9.92 2.32 17.21
CA LEU A 354 -8.89 1.81 18.12
C LEU A 354 -9.27 0.42 18.67
N LYS A 355 -10.53 0.24 19.08
CA LYS A 355 -11.02 -1.03 19.65
C LYS A 355 -10.91 -2.17 18.63
N TYR A 356 -11.26 -1.92 17.38
CA TYR A 356 -11.13 -2.86 16.28
C TYR A 356 -9.67 -3.30 16.09
N VAL A 357 -8.71 -2.37 16.10
CA VAL A 357 -7.28 -2.69 15.96
C VAL A 357 -6.76 -3.47 17.16
N LEU A 358 -7.06 -3.03 18.38
CA LEU A 358 -6.61 -3.70 19.61
C LEU A 358 -7.17 -5.11 19.77
N ALA A 359 -8.36 -5.37 19.22
CA ALA A 359 -8.96 -6.71 19.21
C ALA A 359 -8.17 -7.71 18.35
N ARG A 360 -7.43 -7.24 17.32
CA ARG A 360 -6.61 -8.08 16.43
C ARG A 360 -7.38 -9.23 15.74
N GLN A 361 -8.68 -9.04 15.53
CA GLN A 361 -9.57 -10.08 14.98
C GLN A 361 -9.62 -10.10 13.45
N SER A 362 -9.01 -9.14 12.76
CA SER A 362 -8.91 -9.10 11.29
C SER A 362 -7.45 -9.04 10.85
N ASN A 363 -7.21 -9.34 9.57
CA ASN A 363 -5.87 -9.22 8.99
C ASN A 363 -5.38 -7.76 9.01
N TYR A 364 -6.27 -6.78 8.73
CA TYR A 364 -5.93 -5.35 8.86
C TYR A 364 -5.54 -5.00 10.29
N ALA A 365 -6.36 -5.39 11.28
CA ALA A 365 -6.13 -5.08 12.68
C ALA A 365 -4.76 -5.61 13.13
N ARG A 366 -4.39 -6.83 12.74
CA ARG A 366 -3.09 -7.42 13.03
C ARG A 366 -1.93 -6.70 12.34
N ALA A 367 -2.10 -6.36 11.06
CA ALA A 367 -1.06 -5.69 10.29
C ALA A 367 -0.70 -4.31 10.87
N VAL A 368 -1.72 -3.54 11.29
CA VAL A 368 -1.50 -2.17 11.81
C VAL A 368 -1.31 -2.11 13.33
N PHE A 369 -1.54 -3.22 14.04
CA PHE A 369 -1.42 -3.29 15.50
C PHE A 369 -0.06 -2.79 16.02
N PRO A 370 1.11 -3.16 15.44
CA PRO A 370 2.40 -2.70 15.97
C PRO A 370 2.51 -1.18 16.05
N ALA A 371 2.09 -0.45 15.01
CA ALA A 371 2.12 1.01 15.01
C ALA A 371 1.10 1.61 15.98
N VAL A 372 -0.14 1.09 15.99
CA VAL A 372 -1.18 1.59 16.91
C VAL A 372 -0.82 1.33 18.36
N TRP A 373 -0.30 0.15 18.67
CA TRP A 373 0.16 -0.20 20.00
C TRP A 373 1.34 0.66 20.44
N HIS A 374 2.31 0.92 19.54
CA HIS A 374 3.39 1.86 19.81
C HIS A 374 2.85 3.28 20.11
N ALA A 375 1.83 3.75 19.39
CA ALA A 375 1.19 5.04 19.67
C ALA A 375 0.52 5.09 21.06
N VAL A 376 -0.10 4.00 21.49
CA VAL A 376 -0.68 3.88 22.84
C VAL A 376 0.42 3.91 23.91
N GLN A 377 1.46 3.09 23.74
CA GLN A 377 2.59 3.02 24.69
C GLN A 377 3.36 4.35 24.79
N ALA A 378 3.48 5.08 23.69
CA ALA A 378 4.11 6.40 23.65
C ALA A 378 3.22 7.51 24.23
N GLY A 379 2.01 7.19 24.72
CA GLY A 379 1.04 8.18 25.21
C GLY A 379 0.49 9.10 24.12
N ILE A 380 0.73 8.76 22.85
CA ILE A 380 0.17 9.51 21.72
C ILE A 380 -1.31 9.24 21.69
N ILE A 381 -1.77 7.99 21.73
CA ILE A 381 -3.19 7.59 21.90
C ILE A 381 -3.46 7.29 23.38
N SER A 382 -4.58 7.80 23.93
CA SER A 382 -4.95 7.49 25.31
C SER A 382 -5.56 6.09 25.41
N GLU A 383 -5.16 5.27 26.40
CA GLU A 383 -5.68 3.91 26.60
C GLU A 383 -7.20 3.83 26.79
N GLY A 384 -7.83 4.91 27.27
CA GLY A 384 -9.28 5.01 27.47
C GLY A 384 -10.07 5.57 26.27
N GLU A 385 -9.43 5.95 25.16
CA GLU A 385 -10.11 6.46 23.96
C GLU A 385 -10.70 5.31 23.13
N THR A 386 -11.76 4.67 23.63
CA THR A 386 -12.55 3.73 22.82
C THR A 386 -13.58 4.48 21.98
N GLY A 387 -13.16 4.97 20.81
CA GLY A 387 -14.06 5.31 19.68
C GLY A 387 -14.92 6.54 19.83
#